data_AF-A0A432T8E9-F1
#
_entry.id   AF-A0A432T8E9-F1
#
_cell.length_a   1.000
_cell.length_b   1.000
_cell.length_c   1.000
_cell.angle_alpha   90.00
_cell.angle_beta   90.00
_cell.angle_gamma   90.00
#
_symmetry.space_group_name_H-M   'P 1'
#
loop_
_entity.id
_entity.type
_entity.pdbx_description
1 polymer ?
#
loop_
_entity_poly.entity_id
_entity_poly.type
_entity_poly.pdbx_seq_one_letter_code
_entity_poly.pdbx_strand_id
1 'polypeptide(L)'
;MKKQLVIVSLVLVLTQYLSAECSNSKAFWQSKIAQSASIEQFFLDNYACQKSFYPKLETSQKLYFDTVLYPKNLNKEAYLNRWYAMLFTNDSDFFRKFSFFNNYFTTHREKITTQELNCFQKQKGFANPVPRRAFYGELAKRDMLNDVGYLYPLIRWSYVHNGVDMKLSRARVKKAEKAFGIKKGKVGNKEQFARFIALFEEEYGDVASSLSKKLGISPIKAYKLLVVLTYLESRGNIFAVSTTGAFGPTQLTLHYYMMYGEPSNPFSPKASLIKLSNKFIHYHRIGKSLNSSVIAYKSGSLSKCQNGRNNNDVDCRYYNDYKQYMREMSSFSQKDEISRYLTGKSYFFPEITHLKRTKNQYSLKHYEPYQYAVIKGKILRDRAVESRFLNGQTFKSLGRMKRSEIYELQDKFGANHIGVISDKKVCY
;
A
#
# COMPACT_ATOMS: atom_id res chain seq x y z
N MET A 1 -44.30 -44.04 11.04
CA MET A 1 -44.48 -42.64 10.58
C MET A 1 -44.07 -41.57 11.61
N LYS A 2 -44.29 -41.73 12.93
CA LYS A 2 -43.91 -40.70 13.93
C LYS A 2 -42.40 -40.39 14.05
N LYS A 3 -41.50 -41.36 13.84
CA LYS A 3 -40.03 -41.15 13.90
C LYS A 3 -39.46 -40.40 12.69
N GLN A 4 -40.02 -40.58 11.50
CA GLN A 4 -39.57 -39.87 10.29
C GLN A 4 -40.01 -38.40 10.30
N LEU A 5 -41.19 -38.09 10.85
CA LEU A 5 -41.65 -36.71 11.05
C LEU A 5 -40.74 -35.92 12.00
N VAL A 6 -40.20 -36.54 13.07
CA VAL A 6 -39.26 -35.86 13.98
C VAL A 6 -37.94 -35.54 13.30
N ILE A 7 -37.43 -36.43 12.43
CA ILE A 7 -36.19 -36.19 11.69
C ILE A 7 -36.39 -35.10 10.63
N VAL A 8 -37.50 -35.12 9.89
CA VAL A 8 -37.81 -34.08 8.90
C VAL A 8 -38.07 -32.73 9.57
N SER A 9 -38.73 -32.70 10.73
CA SER A 9 -38.90 -31.48 11.53
C SER A 9 -37.58 -30.99 12.13
N LEU A 10 -36.68 -31.87 12.60
CA LEU A 10 -35.35 -31.47 13.06
C LEU A 10 -34.51 -30.93 11.91
N VAL A 11 -34.55 -31.55 10.74
CA VAL A 11 -33.83 -31.10 9.53
C VAL A 11 -34.43 -29.78 9.01
N LEU A 12 -35.74 -29.59 9.08
CA LEU A 12 -36.41 -28.32 8.74
C LEU A 12 -36.10 -27.22 9.75
N VAL A 13 -36.01 -27.53 11.04
CA VAL A 13 -35.59 -26.58 12.08
C VAL A 13 -34.09 -26.27 11.96
N LEU A 14 -33.23 -27.25 11.66
CA LEU A 14 -31.79 -27.05 11.39
C LEU A 14 -31.58 -26.23 10.12
N THR A 15 -32.35 -26.47 9.05
CA THR A 15 -32.27 -25.70 7.81
C THR A 15 -32.88 -24.31 7.92
N GLN A 16 -33.92 -24.10 8.75
CA GLN A 16 -34.40 -22.76 9.12
C GLN A 16 -33.41 -22.03 10.04
N TYR A 17 -32.71 -22.72 10.95
CA TYR A 17 -31.61 -22.14 11.72
C TYR A 17 -30.42 -21.75 10.84
N LEU A 18 -30.14 -22.52 9.78
CA LEU A 18 -29.07 -22.27 8.81
C LEU A 18 -29.45 -21.23 7.74
N SER A 19 -30.73 -20.86 7.62
CA SER A 19 -31.22 -19.89 6.63
C SER A 19 -31.84 -18.61 7.23
N ALA A 20 -31.84 -18.45 8.56
CA ALA A 20 -32.29 -17.25 9.28
C ALA A 20 -31.31 -16.89 10.45
N GLU A 21 -30.06 -16.56 10.13
CA GLU A 21 -28.88 -16.85 10.99
C GLU A 21 -28.38 -15.77 11.99
N CYS A 22 -29.20 -14.81 12.43
CA CYS A 22 -28.73 -13.84 13.44
C CYS A 22 -29.00 -14.32 14.87
N SER A 23 -27.99 -14.88 15.54
CA SER A 23 -28.09 -15.39 16.92
C SER A 23 -27.93 -14.31 17.99
N ASN A 24 -28.57 -14.48 19.15
CA ASN A 24 -28.31 -13.64 20.33
C ASN A 24 -27.25 -14.23 21.27
N SER A 25 -26.72 -15.42 20.98
CA SER A 25 -25.76 -16.13 21.83
C SER A 25 -24.32 -15.67 21.58
N LYS A 26 -23.59 -15.33 22.65
CA LYS A 26 -22.14 -15.04 22.58
C LYS A 26 -21.37 -16.28 22.13
N ALA A 27 -21.69 -17.45 22.68
CA ALA A 27 -21.02 -18.71 22.36
C ALA A 27 -21.16 -19.07 20.87
N PHE A 28 -22.33 -18.83 20.28
CA PHE A 28 -22.55 -19.02 18.85
C PHE A 28 -21.61 -18.14 18.01
N TRP A 29 -21.54 -16.84 18.31
CA TRP A 29 -20.71 -15.93 17.52
C TRP A 29 -19.21 -16.20 17.68
N GLN A 30 -18.76 -16.49 18.90
CA GLN A 30 -17.36 -16.84 19.12
C GLN A 30 -16.99 -18.16 18.43
N SER A 31 -17.92 -19.13 18.37
CA SER A 31 -17.74 -20.35 17.57
C SER A 31 -17.63 -20.06 16.06
N LYS A 32 -18.54 -19.25 15.50
CA LYS A 32 -18.47 -18.83 14.07
C LYS A 32 -17.17 -18.07 13.77
N ILE A 33 -16.71 -17.19 14.67
CA ILE A 33 -15.42 -16.49 14.52
C ILE A 33 -14.24 -17.47 14.51
N ALA A 34 -14.21 -18.42 15.46
CA ALA A 34 -13.14 -19.41 15.55
C ALA A 34 -13.04 -20.31 14.30
N GLN A 35 -14.20 -20.69 13.75
CA GLN A 35 -14.32 -21.51 12.53
C GLN A 35 -14.01 -20.72 11.25
N SER A 36 -14.12 -19.39 11.26
CA SER A 36 -13.83 -18.56 10.09
C SER A 36 -12.34 -18.56 9.75
N ALA A 37 -12.01 -18.45 8.46
CA ALA A 37 -10.62 -18.41 7.99
C ALA A 37 -9.87 -17.19 8.58
N SER A 38 -10.55 -16.05 8.68
CA SER A 38 -10.08 -14.85 9.37
C SER A 38 -11.27 -14.06 9.94
N ILE A 39 -10.98 -13.11 10.81
CA ILE A 39 -12.00 -12.19 11.35
C ILE A 39 -12.63 -11.31 10.25
N GLU A 40 -11.88 -10.94 9.20
CA GLU A 40 -12.42 -10.21 8.04
C GLU A 40 -13.45 -11.04 7.29
N GLN A 41 -13.16 -12.33 7.06
CA GLN A 41 -14.08 -13.25 6.40
C GLN A 41 -15.37 -13.41 7.23
N PHE A 42 -15.24 -13.56 8.54
CA PHE A 42 -16.39 -13.55 9.46
C PHE A 42 -17.27 -12.31 9.28
N PHE A 43 -16.67 -11.11 9.26
CA PHE A 43 -17.42 -9.86 9.13
C PHE A 43 -18.08 -9.67 7.75
N LEU A 44 -17.52 -10.27 6.70
CA LEU A 44 -18.10 -10.29 5.36
C LEU A 44 -19.30 -11.23 5.30
N ASP A 45 -19.13 -12.48 5.71
CA ASP A 45 -20.16 -13.52 5.60
C ASP A 45 -21.38 -13.21 6.47
N ASN A 46 -21.16 -12.53 7.60
CA ASN A 46 -22.20 -12.26 8.59
C ASN A 46 -22.68 -10.80 8.57
N TYR A 47 -22.41 -10.02 7.52
CA TYR A 47 -22.71 -8.57 7.49
C TYR A 47 -24.18 -8.24 7.83
N ALA A 48 -25.13 -9.09 7.42
CA ALA A 48 -26.56 -8.90 7.69
C ALA A 48 -26.89 -8.96 9.19
N CYS A 49 -26.05 -9.64 9.98
CA CYS A 49 -26.21 -9.84 11.42
C CYS A 49 -25.36 -8.89 12.27
N GLN A 50 -24.86 -7.78 11.69
CA GLN A 50 -24.00 -6.82 12.40
C GLN A 50 -24.51 -6.41 13.78
N LYS A 51 -25.79 -6.03 13.89
CA LYS A 51 -26.39 -5.61 15.16
C LYS A 51 -26.41 -6.71 16.22
N SER A 52 -26.41 -7.97 15.77
CA SER A 52 -26.51 -9.15 16.61
C SER A 52 -25.12 -9.64 17.06
N PHE A 53 -24.12 -9.69 16.17
CA PHE A 53 -22.76 -10.12 16.56
C PHE A 53 -21.96 -9.03 17.27
N TYR A 54 -22.13 -7.74 16.93
CA TYR A 54 -21.26 -6.66 17.43
C TYR A 54 -21.21 -6.56 18.97
N PRO A 55 -22.34 -6.66 19.70
CA PRO A 55 -22.33 -6.68 21.17
C PRO A 55 -21.65 -7.92 21.77
N LYS A 56 -21.41 -8.96 20.97
CA LYS A 56 -20.86 -10.25 21.39
C LYS A 56 -19.39 -10.42 21.02
N LEU A 57 -18.81 -9.44 20.32
CA LEU A 57 -17.39 -9.38 20.01
C LEU A 57 -16.55 -9.18 21.27
N GLU A 58 -15.38 -9.81 21.29
CA GLU A 58 -14.34 -9.52 22.26
C GLU A 58 -13.71 -8.15 22.00
N THR A 59 -12.95 -7.64 22.98
CA THR A 59 -12.35 -6.31 22.92
C THR A 59 -11.48 -6.13 21.67
N SER A 60 -10.57 -7.06 21.38
CA SER A 60 -9.68 -7.00 20.21
C SER A 60 -10.45 -7.02 18.88
N GLN A 61 -11.46 -7.88 18.78
CA GLN A 61 -12.35 -8.01 17.61
C GLN A 61 -13.13 -6.70 17.38
N LYS A 62 -13.68 -6.12 18.44
CA LYS A 62 -14.44 -4.86 18.41
C LYS A 62 -13.54 -3.67 18.05
N LEU A 63 -12.32 -3.63 18.57
CA LEU A 63 -11.33 -2.62 18.22
C LEU A 63 -10.99 -2.68 16.72
N TYR A 64 -10.77 -3.87 16.17
CA TYR A 64 -10.50 -4.01 14.74
C TYR A 64 -11.69 -3.60 13.89
N PHE A 65 -12.89 -4.06 14.25
CA PHE A 65 -14.15 -3.68 13.63
C PHE A 65 -14.32 -2.16 13.55
N ASP A 66 -14.16 -1.50 14.71
CA ASP A 66 -14.29 -0.04 14.80
C ASP A 66 -13.20 0.69 14.01
N THR A 67 -11.99 0.15 13.96
CA THR A 67 -10.85 0.77 13.27
C THR A 67 -11.03 0.75 11.76
N VAL A 68 -11.44 -0.40 11.19
CA VAL A 68 -11.67 -0.55 9.74
C VAL A 68 -12.88 0.24 9.28
N LEU A 69 -13.96 0.26 10.07
CA LEU A 69 -15.22 0.87 9.66
C LEU A 69 -15.34 2.34 10.07
N TYR A 70 -14.25 3.01 10.45
CA TYR A 70 -14.28 4.43 10.79
C TYR A 70 -14.52 5.35 9.57
N PRO A 71 -15.55 6.22 9.55
CA PRO A 71 -16.61 6.42 10.54
C PRO A 71 -17.76 5.41 10.39
N LYS A 72 -18.39 5.03 11.51
CA LYS A 72 -19.29 3.86 11.65
C LYS A 72 -20.60 3.87 10.83
N ASN A 73 -20.90 4.94 10.09
CA ASN A 73 -22.16 5.13 9.36
C ASN A 73 -21.99 4.86 7.86
N LEU A 74 -21.59 3.65 7.52
CA LEU A 74 -21.37 3.23 6.14
C LEU A 74 -22.64 2.59 5.57
N ASN A 75 -22.89 2.82 4.29
CA ASN A 75 -23.87 2.01 3.58
C ASN A 75 -23.32 0.57 3.40
N LYS A 76 -24.21 -0.37 3.06
CA LYS A 76 -23.87 -1.79 2.90
C LYS A 76 -22.69 -2.01 1.94
N GLU A 77 -22.69 -1.32 0.79
CA GLU A 77 -21.63 -1.46 -0.21
C GLU A 77 -20.26 -1.02 0.35
N ALA A 78 -20.22 0.14 1.01
CA ALA A 78 -19.01 0.68 1.63
C ALA A 78 -18.50 -0.18 2.79
N TYR A 79 -19.41 -0.74 3.60
CA TYR A 79 -19.06 -1.70 4.64
C TYR A 79 -18.33 -2.91 4.04
N LEU A 80 -18.94 -3.54 3.04
CA LEU A 80 -18.39 -4.75 2.40
C LEU A 80 -17.07 -4.45 1.69
N ASN A 81 -16.99 -3.34 0.95
CA ASN A 81 -15.77 -2.94 0.23
C ASN A 81 -14.58 -2.70 1.16
N ARG A 82 -14.81 -2.16 2.36
CA ARG A 82 -13.73 -1.98 3.33
C ARG A 82 -13.18 -3.31 3.83
N TRP A 83 -14.05 -4.26 4.14
CA TRP A 83 -13.59 -5.60 4.55
C TRP A 83 -12.92 -6.35 3.41
N TYR A 84 -13.44 -6.29 2.19
CA TYR A 84 -12.75 -6.84 1.00
C TYR A 84 -11.36 -6.23 0.84
N ALA A 85 -11.23 -4.91 0.97
CA ALA A 85 -9.93 -4.24 0.87
C ALA A 85 -8.94 -4.67 1.97
N MET A 86 -9.42 -5.10 3.15
CA MET A 86 -8.56 -5.68 4.19
C MET A 86 -8.22 -7.16 3.93
N LEU A 87 -9.16 -7.90 3.33
CA LEU A 87 -9.03 -9.33 3.07
C LEU A 87 -8.09 -9.66 1.90
N PHE A 88 -8.01 -8.79 0.88
CA PHE A 88 -7.19 -9.05 -0.30
C PHE A 88 -5.69 -9.16 0.06
N THR A 89 -5.18 -10.39 -0.06
CA THR A 89 -3.77 -10.73 0.16
C THR A 89 -2.91 -10.55 -1.08
N ASN A 90 -3.52 -10.54 -2.27
CA ASN A 90 -2.86 -10.20 -3.52
C ASN A 90 -3.39 -8.87 -4.06
N ASP A 91 -2.50 -8.11 -4.69
CA ASP A 91 -2.84 -6.78 -5.19
C ASP A 91 -3.71 -6.84 -6.45
N SER A 92 -3.51 -7.85 -7.30
CA SER A 92 -4.28 -8.02 -8.53
C SER A 92 -5.78 -8.10 -8.28
N ASP A 93 -6.24 -8.83 -7.26
CA ASP A 93 -7.66 -8.93 -6.89
C ASP A 93 -8.20 -7.61 -6.35
N PHE A 94 -7.40 -6.87 -5.56
CA PHE A 94 -7.76 -5.53 -5.12
C PHE A 94 -8.00 -4.61 -6.33
N PHE A 95 -7.07 -4.58 -7.29
CA PHE A 95 -7.20 -3.71 -8.47
C PHE A 95 -8.25 -4.22 -9.46
N ARG A 96 -8.55 -5.51 -9.50
CA ARG A 96 -9.70 -6.05 -10.25
C ARG A 96 -11.02 -5.58 -9.65
N LYS A 97 -11.21 -5.76 -8.32
CA LYS A 97 -12.41 -5.31 -7.61
C LYS A 97 -12.59 -3.79 -7.65
N PHE A 98 -11.49 -3.05 -7.51
CA PHE A 98 -11.46 -1.58 -7.48
C PHE A 98 -10.70 -1.00 -8.69
N SER A 99 -11.10 -1.41 -9.89
CA SER A 99 -10.48 -1.04 -11.18
C SER A 99 -10.31 0.46 -11.41
N PHE A 100 -11.11 1.29 -10.76
CA PHE A 100 -10.95 2.74 -10.84
C PHE A 100 -9.61 3.25 -10.33
N PHE A 101 -8.93 2.52 -9.42
CA PHE A 101 -7.57 2.87 -9.02
C PHE A 101 -6.57 2.70 -10.17
N ASN A 102 -6.80 1.73 -11.06
CA ASN A 102 -6.01 1.50 -12.28
C ASN A 102 -6.60 2.12 -13.56
N ASN A 103 -7.45 3.15 -13.41
CA ASN A 103 -7.96 3.88 -14.57
C ASN A 103 -6.86 4.59 -15.40
N TYR A 104 -5.61 4.64 -14.90
CA TYR A 104 -4.48 5.19 -15.65
C TYR A 104 -4.25 4.40 -16.94
N PHE A 105 -3.98 3.10 -16.79
CA PHE A 105 -3.60 2.24 -17.89
C PHE A 105 -4.76 2.07 -18.87
N THR A 106 -5.97 1.84 -18.38
CA THR A 106 -7.13 1.67 -19.26
C THR A 106 -7.40 2.91 -20.13
N THR A 107 -7.10 4.12 -19.62
CA THR A 107 -7.26 5.37 -20.38
C THR A 107 -6.06 5.67 -21.29
N HIS A 108 -4.84 5.25 -20.92
CA HIS A 108 -3.60 5.68 -21.58
C HIS A 108 -2.86 4.57 -22.32
N ARG A 109 -3.37 3.33 -22.34
CA ARG A 109 -2.74 2.21 -23.05
C ARG A 109 -2.50 2.48 -24.53
N GLU A 110 -3.25 3.40 -25.14
CA GLU A 110 -3.05 3.76 -26.53
C GLU A 110 -1.77 4.59 -26.77
N LYS A 111 -1.24 5.24 -25.73
CA LYS A 111 0.03 5.98 -25.79
C LYS A 111 1.25 5.07 -25.79
N ILE A 112 1.10 3.80 -25.42
CA ILE A 112 2.17 2.82 -25.50
C ILE A 112 2.53 2.66 -26.97
N THR A 113 3.80 2.76 -27.33
CA THR A 113 4.25 2.62 -28.72
C THR A 113 4.18 1.15 -29.17
N THR A 114 4.15 0.91 -30.49
CA THR A 114 4.24 -0.46 -31.01
C THR A 114 5.52 -1.16 -30.57
N GLN A 115 6.65 -0.44 -30.49
CA GLN A 115 7.92 -0.99 -30.00
C GLN A 115 7.84 -1.43 -28.53
N GLU A 116 7.28 -0.59 -27.64
CA GLU A 116 7.08 -0.95 -26.24
C GLU A 116 6.11 -2.13 -26.08
N LEU A 117 5.03 -2.17 -26.86
CA LEU A 117 4.08 -3.28 -26.83
C LEU A 117 4.70 -4.59 -27.30
N ASN A 118 5.44 -4.56 -28.41
CA ASN A 118 6.15 -5.74 -28.92
C ASN A 118 7.19 -6.22 -27.91
N CYS A 119 7.88 -5.27 -27.26
CA CYS A 119 8.82 -5.56 -26.20
C CYS A 119 8.16 -6.26 -25.00
N PHE A 120 7.01 -5.75 -24.56
CA PHE A 120 6.22 -6.39 -23.51
C PHE A 120 5.85 -7.82 -23.88
N GLN A 121 5.32 -8.02 -25.08
CA GLN A 121 4.86 -9.32 -25.54
C GLN A 121 6.02 -10.31 -25.59
N LYS A 122 7.18 -9.90 -26.14
CA LYS A 122 8.40 -10.73 -26.11
C LYS A 122 8.82 -11.09 -24.69
N GLN A 123 8.79 -10.13 -23.75
CA GLN A 123 9.07 -10.38 -22.33
C GLN A 123 8.07 -11.35 -21.66
N LYS A 124 6.86 -11.46 -22.19
CA LYS A 124 5.84 -12.43 -21.75
C LYS A 124 5.90 -13.76 -22.51
N GLY A 125 6.92 -13.98 -23.33
CA GLY A 125 7.15 -15.24 -24.05
C GLY A 125 6.38 -15.37 -25.36
N PHE A 126 5.86 -14.28 -25.92
CA PHE A 126 5.22 -14.33 -27.23
C PHE A 126 6.29 -14.50 -28.31
N ALA A 127 6.16 -15.56 -29.12
CA ALA A 127 7.09 -15.86 -30.21
C ALA A 127 7.08 -14.76 -31.30
N ASN A 128 5.89 -14.24 -31.63
CA ASN A 128 5.69 -13.16 -32.58
C ASN A 128 4.80 -12.07 -31.97
N PRO A 129 5.02 -10.78 -32.29
CA PRO A 129 4.15 -9.71 -31.83
C PRO A 129 2.72 -9.88 -32.32
N VAL A 130 1.78 -9.78 -31.39
CA VAL A 130 0.34 -9.80 -31.65
C VAL A 130 -0.15 -8.37 -31.89
N PRO A 131 -0.96 -8.12 -32.93
CA PRO A 131 -1.52 -6.81 -33.20
C PRO A 131 -2.24 -6.24 -31.97
N ARG A 132 -2.05 -4.94 -31.72
CA ARG A 132 -2.58 -4.22 -30.54
C ARG A 132 -4.04 -4.53 -30.24
N ARG A 133 -4.91 -4.44 -31.24
CA ARG A 133 -6.36 -4.66 -31.08
C ARG A 133 -6.66 -6.08 -30.60
N ALA A 134 -5.99 -7.08 -31.16
CA ALA A 134 -6.14 -8.48 -30.75
C ALA A 134 -5.58 -8.69 -29.33
N PHE A 135 -4.39 -8.14 -29.04
CA PHE A 135 -3.77 -8.24 -27.72
C PHE A 135 -4.66 -7.66 -26.61
N TYR A 136 -5.15 -6.42 -26.76
CA TYR A 136 -6.03 -5.82 -25.76
C TYR A 136 -7.44 -6.44 -25.75
N GLY A 137 -7.91 -6.97 -26.87
CA GLY A 137 -9.16 -7.73 -26.94
C GLY A 137 -9.10 -9.01 -26.12
N GLU A 138 -8.01 -9.77 -26.20
CA GLU A 138 -7.81 -10.98 -25.39
C GLU A 138 -7.64 -10.66 -23.90
N LEU A 139 -6.91 -9.60 -23.56
CA LEU A 139 -6.83 -9.15 -22.16
C LEU A 139 -8.20 -8.75 -21.60
N ALA A 140 -9.08 -8.16 -22.41
CA ALA A 140 -10.43 -7.82 -22.00
C ALA A 140 -11.28 -9.08 -21.74
N LYS A 141 -11.24 -10.05 -22.68
CA LYS A 141 -11.98 -11.32 -22.55
C LYS A 141 -11.58 -12.11 -21.31
N ARG A 142 -10.31 -12.06 -20.91
CA ARG A 142 -9.77 -12.76 -19.74
C ARG A 142 -9.85 -11.96 -18.43
N ASP A 143 -10.49 -10.79 -18.44
CA ASP A 143 -10.51 -9.85 -17.32
C ASP A 143 -9.11 -9.56 -16.74
N MET A 144 -8.15 -9.36 -17.65
CA MET A 144 -6.74 -9.06 -17.33
C MET A 144 -6.39 -7.59 -17.54
N LEU A 145 -7.33 -6.75 -18.02
CA LEU A 145 -7.11 -5.30 -18.19
C LEU A 145 -6.85 -4.57 -16.87
N ASN A 146 -7.25 -5.16 -15.74
CA ASN A 146 -7.04 -4.63 -14.40
C ASN A 146 -6.01 -5.42 -13.60
N ASP A 147 -5.37 -6.43 -14.21
CA ASP A 147 -4.28 -7.17 -13.57
C ASP A 147 -3.00 -6.34 -13.59
N VAL A 148 -2.87 -5.47 -12.60
CA VAL A 148 -1.75 -4.54 -12.50
C VAL A 148 -0.41 -5.24 -12.32
N GLY A 149 -0.38 -6.45 -11.76
CA GLY A 149 0.84 -7.24 -11.62
C GLY A 149 1.33 -7.71 -12.99
N TYR A 150 0.43 -8.28 -13.80
CA TYR A 150 0.75 -8.69 -15.17
C TYR A 150 1.14 -7.50 -16.06
N LEU A 151 0.37 -6.41 -15.98
CA LEU A 151 0.49 -5.22 -16.83
C LEU A 151 1.52 -4.20 -16.36
N TYR A 152 2.23 -4.46 -15.25
CA TYR A 152 3.11 -3.50 -14.61
C TYR A 152 4.10 -2.77 -15.56
N PRO A 153 4.82 -3.46 -16.47
CA PRO A 153 5.68 -2.78 -17.44
C PRO A 153 4.91 -1.82 -18.35
N LEU A 154 3.74 -2.22 -18.86
CA LEU A 154 2.90 -1.39 -19.72
C LEU A 154 2.33 -0.17 -18.97
N ILE A 155 1.87 -0.37 -17.73
CA ILE A 155 1.44 0.72 -16.85
C ILE A 155 2.56 1.76 -16.73
N ARG A 156 3.79 1.27 -16.50
CA ARG A 156 4.98 2.11 -16.36
C ARG A 156 5.35 2.87 -17.63
N TRP A 157 5.18 2.28 -18.82
CA TRP A 157 5.44 2.95 -20.11
C TRP A 157 4.36 3.96 -20.48
N SER A 158 3.09 3.64 -20.20
CA SER A 158 1.99 4.57 -20.43
C SER A 158 2.11 5.86 -19.61
N TYR A 159 2.97 5.86 -18.59
CA TYR A 159 3.14 6.95 -17.63
C TYR A 159 4.04 8.07 -18.14
N VAL A 160 3.45 9.07 -18.80
CA VAL A 160 4.10 10.34 -19.18
C VAL A 160 3.06 11.47 -19.05
N HIS A 161 3.51 12.65 -18.61
CA HIS A 161 2.85 13.97 -18.62
C HIS A 161 2.29 14.50 -17.29
N ASN A 162 2.89 15.61 -16.84
CA ASN A 162 2.40 16.48 -15.78
C ASN A 162 0.96 16.97 -16.11
N GLY A 163 0.08 17.03 -15.10
CA GLY A 163 -1.30 17.53 -15.21
C GLY A 163 -2.37 16.46 -15.45
N VAL A 164 -2.08 15.40 -16.21
CA VAL A 164 -3.01 14.28 -16.46
C VAL A 164 -3.30 13.50 -15.16
N ASP A 165 -2.26 13.30 -14.34
CA ASP A 165 -2.37 12.59 -13.06
C ASP A 165 -3.30 13.27 -12.06
N MET A 166 -3.35 14.61 -12.07
CA MET A 166 -4.22 15.37 -11.18
C MET A 166 -5.70 15.18 -11.56
N LYS A 167 -6.03 15.18 -12.86
CA LYS A 167 -7.39 14.91 -13.34
C LYS A 167 -7.84 13.49 -12.98
N LEU A 168 -7.00 12.50 -13.23
CA LEU A 168 -7.26 11.10 -12.84
C LEU A 168 -7.41 10.95 -11.33
N SER A 169 -6.58 11.65 -10.57
CA SER A 169 -6.63 11.66 -9.10
C SER A 169 -7.97 12.15 -8.58
N ARG A 170 -8.51 13.26 -9.11
CA ARG A 170 -9.86 13.75 -8.73
C ARG A 170 -10.95 12.70 -9.01
N ALA A 171 -10.89 12.03 -10.16
CA ALA A 171 -11.85 10.98 -10.50
C ALA A 171 -11.74 9.76 -9.57
N ARG A 172 -10.52 9.35 -9.22
CA ARG A 172 -10.26 8.28 -8.24
C ARG A 172 -10.77 8.64 -6.86
N VAL A 173 -10.53 9.88 -6.40
CA VAL A 173 -10.99 10.37 -5.10
C VAL A 173 -12.52 10.27 -5.01
N LYS A 174 -13.24 10.76 -6.03
CA LYS A 174 -14.72 10.68 -6.04
C LYS A 174 -15.23 9.23 -6.03
N LYS A 175 -14.60 8.34 -6.78
CA LYS A 175 -14.98 6.92 -6.82
C LYS A 175 -14.63 6.20 -5.51
N ALA A 176 -13.48 6.49 -4.90
CA ALA A 176 -13.08 5.97 -3.60
C ALA A 176 -14.00 6.45 -2.48
N GLU A 177 -14.38 7.73 -2.48
CA GLU A 177 -15.34 8.29 -1.53
C GLU A 177 -16.68 7.54 -1.58
N LYS A 178 -17.21 7.30 -2.79
CA LYS A 178 -18.42 6.50 -2.97
C LYS A 178 -18.22 5.05 -2.53
N ALA A 179 -17.15 4.40 -2.98
CA ALA A 179 -16.91 2.97 -2.78
C ALA A 179 -16.61 2.60 -1.32
N PHE A 180 -15.98 3.49 -0.55
CA PHE A 180 -15.56 3.24 0.84
C PHE A 180 -16.32 4.11 1.86
N GLY A 181 -17.28 4.95 1.42
CA GLY A 181 -18.09 5.78 2.30
C GLY A 181 -17.28 6.79 3.12
N ILE A 182 -16.15 7.26 2.58
CA ILE A 182 -15.24 8.20 3.26
C ILE A 182 -15.27 9.57 2.58
N LYS A 183 -15.63 10.62 3.31
CA LYS A 183 -15.55 11.99 2.77
C LYS A 183 -14.10 12.35 2.48
N LYS A 184 -13.80 12.87 1.29
CA LYS A 184 -12.45 13.35 0.94
C LYS A 184 -11.97 14.41 1.94
N GLY A 185 -10.69 14.36 2.31
CA GLY A 185 -10.09 15.21 3.34
C GLY A 185 -10.40 14.80 4.78
N LYS A 186 -11.26 13.80 5.00
CA LYS A 186 -11.57 13.32 6.36
C LYS A 186 -10.48 12.38 6.87
N VAL A 187 -9.82 12.82 7.92
CA VAL A 187 -8.86 12.04 8.71
C VAL A 187 -9.52 11.48 9.98
N GLY A 188 -8.83 10.57 10.66
CA GLY A 188 -9.23 10.07 11.97
C GLY A 188 -9.06 11.10 13.08
N ASN A 189 -9.21 10.64 14.33
CA ASN A 189 -8.97 11.41 15.54
C ASN A 189 -7.96 10.68 16.44
N LYS A 190 -7.60 11.28 17.58
CA LYS A 190 -6.61 10.71 18.51
C LYS A 190 -7.00 9.30 18.98
N GLU A 191 -8.29 9.06 19.21
CA GLU A 191 -8.79 7.76 19.63
C GLU A 191 -8.69 6.71 18.52
N GLN A 192 -9.11 7.05 17.31
CA GLN A 192 -8.95 6.21 16.14
C GLN A 192 -7.47 5.86 15.90
N PHE A 193 -6.58 6.85 16.07
CA PHE A 193 -5.14 6.63 15.93
C PHE A 193 -4.59 5.67 16.99
N ALA A 194 -5.00 5.81 18.26
CA ALA A 194 -4.60 4.91 19.32
C ALA A 194 -4.96 3.44 19.00
N ARG A 195 -6.20 3.21 18.54
CA ARG A 195 -6.68 1.88 18.14
C ARG A 195 -5.91 1.34 16.93
N PHE A 196 -5.70 2.20 15.93
CA PHE A 196 -4.95 1.86 14.72
C PHE A 196 -3.52 1.41 15.04
N ILE A 197 -2.78 2.18 15.84
CA ILE A 197 -1.39 1.83 16.17
C ILE A 197 -1.33 0.58 17.04
N ALA A 198 -2.27 0.38 17.97
CA ALA A 198 -2.36 -0.85 18.74
C ALA A 198 -2.56 -2.10 17.86
N LEU A 199 -3.41 -2.01 16.82
CA LEU A 199 -3.69 -3.13 15.91
C LEU A 199 -2.55 -3.49 14.97
N PHE A 200 -1.78 -2.48 14.53
CA PHE A 200 -0.75 -2.63 13.51
C PHE A 200 0.68 -2.42 14.05
N GLU A 201 0.87 -2.50 15.37
CA GLU A 201 2.14 -2.23 16.05
C GLU A 201 3.28 -3.12 15.52
N GLU A 202 3.00 -4.40 15.30
CA GLU A 202 3.92 -5.38 14.70
C GLU A 202 4.38 -4.92 13.30
N GLU A 203 3.47 -4.50 12.41
CA GLU A 203 3.82 -4.01 11.09
C GLU A 203 4.72 -2.77 11.12
N TYR A 204 4.47 -1.85 12.06
CA TYR A 204 5.33 -0.68 12.26
C TYR A 204 6.70 -1.09 12.78
N GLY A 205 6.77 -2.03 13.73
CA GLY A 205 8.02 -2.56 14.27
C GLY A 205 8.89 -3.23 13.20
N ASP A 206 8.28 -4.09 12.36
CA ASP A 206 8.94 -4.76 11.24
C ASP A 206 9.55 -3.74 10.26
N VAL A 207 8.74 -2.78 9.81
CA VAL A 207 9.15 -1.81 8.79
C VAL A 207 10.16 -0.83 9.35
N ALA A 208 10.01 -0.38 10.61
CA ALA A 208 10.98 0.46 11.29
C ALA A 208 12.35 -0.22 11.42
N SER A 209 12.37 -1.51 11.75
CA SER A 209 13.62 -2.29 11.88
C SER A 209 14.35 -2.47 10.55
N SER A 210 13.62 -2.51 9.43
CA SER A 210 14.25 -2.55 8.11
C SER A 210 14.72 -1.17 7.66
N LEU A 211 13.91 -0.14 7.89
CA LEU A 211 14.24 1.25 7.57
C LEU A 211 15.47 1.73 8.35
N SER A 212 15.58 1.36 9.63
CA SER A 212 16.69 1.74 10.51
C SER A 212 18.04 1.29 9.96
N LYS A 213 18.13 0.02 9.55
CA LYS A 213 19.33 -0.56 8.91
C LYS A 213 19.69 0.17 7.63
N LYS A 214 18.70 0.55 6.82
CA LYS A 214 18.91 1.18 5.50
C LYS A 214 19.27 2.67 5.58
N LEU A 215 18.92 3.34 6.66
CA LEU A 215 19.23 4.76 6.89
C LEU A 215 20.35 4.98 7.92
N GLY A 216 20.88 3.93 8.55
CA GLY A 216 21.88 4.08 9.62
C GLY A 216 21.34 4.84 10.85
N ILE A 217 20.07 4.65 11.21
CA ILE A 217 19.45 5.28 12.40
C ILE A 217 18.98 4.22 13.39
N SER A 218 18.68 4.62 14.64
CA SER A 218 18.14 3.66 15.63
C SER A 218 16.74 3.17 15.24
N PRO A 219 16.36 1.91 15.57
CA PRO A 219 15.02 1.37 15.32
C PRO A 219 13.91 2.24 15.90
N ILE A 220 14.08 2.75 17.12
CA ILE A 220 13.07 3.61 17.75
C ILE A 220 12.91 4.95 17.01
N LYS A 221 13.98 5.51 16.43
CA LYS A 221 13.90 6.73 15.62
C LYS A 221 13.17 6.49 14.31
N ALA A 222 13.40 5.34 13.66
CA ALA A 222 12.64 4.91 12.49
C ALA A 222 11.15 4.69 12.82
N TYR A 223 10.86 4.09 13.98
CA TYR A 223 9.47 3.90 14.45
C TYR A 223 8.77 5.24 14.69
N LYS A 224 9.40 6.18 15.43
CA LYS A 224 8.87 7.54 15.66
C LYS A 224 8.55 8.23 14.33
N LEU A 225 9.47 8.18 13.36
CA LEU A 225 9.25 8.76 12.04
C LEU A 225 7.97 8.21 11.38
N LEU A 226 7.81 6.89 11.32
CA LEU A 226 6.65 6.27 10.69
C LEU A 226 5.35 6.62 11.41
N VAL A 227 5.33 6.57 12.74
CA VAL A 227 4.14 6.85 13.55
C VAL A 227 3.73 8.33 13.47
N VAL A 228 4.68 9.26 13.56
CA VAL A 228 4.40 10.70 13.43
C VAL A 228 3.83 11.03 12.05
N LEU A 229 4.42 10.49 10.99
CA LEU A 229 3.91 10.73 9.64
C LEU A 229 2.48 10.21 9.48
N THR A 230 2.17 9.00 9.95
CA THR A 230 0.80 8.48 9.92
C THR A 230 -0.16 9.34 10.76
N TYR A 231 0.28 9.82 11.92
CA TYR A 231 -0.51 10.72 12.76
C TYR A 231 -0.86 12.01 12.03
N LEU A 232 0.12 12.65 11.37
CA LEU A 232 -0.08 13.88 10.63
C LEU A 232 -0.92 13.68 9.36
N GLU A 233 -0.79 12.54 8.69
CA GLU A 233 -1.41 12.29 7.38
C GLU A 233 -2.85 11.77 7.47
N SER A 234 -3.12 10.80 8.35
CA SER A 234 -4.41 10.11 8.37
C SER A 234 -5.06 10.02 9.73
N ARG A 235 -4.32 10.27 10.83
CA ARG A 235 -4.77 10.04 12.21
C ARG A 235 -5.43 8.65 12.38
N GLY A 236 -4.86 7.63 11.75
CA GLY A 236 -5.29 6.23 11.90
C GLY A 236 -6.54 5.86 11.11
N ASN A 237 -7.01 6.72 10.21
CA ASN A 237 -8.04 6.33 9.25
C ASN A 237 -7.39 5.55 8.09
N ILE A 238 -7.56 4.22 8.08
CA ILE A 238 -7.04 3.32 7.06
C ILE A 238 -7.46 3.76 5.65
N PHE A 239 -8.74 4.14 5.50
CA PHE A 239 -9.34 4.51 4.23
C PHE A 239 -9.27 6.02 3.97
N ALA A 240 -8.34 6.75 4.60
CA ALA A 240 -8.20 8.18 4.37
C ALA A 240 -7.93 8.46 2.88
N VAL A 241 -8.68 9.42 2.34
CA VAL A 241 -8.55 9.90 0.96
C VAL A 241 -8.44 11.41 1.00
N SER A 242 -7.35 11.96 0.49
CA SER A 242 -7.18 13.41 0.37
C SER A 242 -8.00 13.99 -0.79
N THR A 243 -8.12 15.32 -0.81
CA THR A 243 -8.70 16.05 -1.95
C THR A 243 -7.80 16.05 -3.18
N THR A 244 -6.52 15.69 -3.03
CA THR A 244 -5.48 15.80 -4.06
C THR A 244 -5.09 14.46 -4.69
N GLY A 245 -5.61 13.34 -4.20
CA GLY A 245 -5.32 12.00 -4.76
C GLY A 245 -4.22 11.23 -4.06
N ALA A 246 -3.95 11.56 -2.81
CA ALA A 246 -3.29 10.69 -1.83
C ALA A 246 -4.30 9.80 -1.09
N PHE A 247 -3.88 8.56 -0.80
CA PHE A 247 -4.73 7.48 -0.27
C PHE A 247 -4.01 6.69 0.84
N GLY A 248 -4.80 6.12 1.74
CA GLY A 248 -4.31 5.20 2.76
C GLY A 248 -3.75 5.87 4.02
N PRO A 249 -3.22 5.09 4.97
CA PRO A 249 -2.76 5.62 6.24
C PRO A 249 -1.56 6.57 6.13
N THR A 250 -0.70 6.41 5.11
CA THR A 250 0.46 7.29 4.88
C THR A 250 0.24 8.28 3.72
N GLN A 251 -1.01 8.45 3.25
CA GLN A 251 -1.40 9.43 2.22
C GLN A 251 -0.43 9.52 1.03
N LEU A 252 -0.11 8.38 0.42
CA LEU A 252 0.67 8.33 -0.82
C LEU A 252 -0.26 8.42 -2.04
N THR A 253 0.20 9.03 -3.12
CA THR A 253 -0.59 9.06 -4.36
C THR A 253 -0.58 7.70 -5.06
N LEU A 254 -1.58 7.41 -5.90
CA LEU A 254 -1.58 6.16 -6.68
C LEU A 254 -0.35 6.03 -7.58
N HIS A 255 0.26 7.15 -7.99
CA HIS A 255 1.55 7.12 -8.65
C HIS A 255 2.59 6.36 -7.82
N TYR A 256 2.70 6.64 -6.52
CA TYR A 256 3.63 5.92 -5.65
C TYR A 256 3.26 4.44 -5.49
N TYR A 257 1.99 4.15 -5.25
CA TYR A 257 1.53 2.77 -5.12
C TYR A 257 1.78 1.96 -6.39
N MET A 258 1.65 2.56 -7.58
CA MET A 258 1.79 1.89 -8.88
C MET A 258 3.19 1.96 -9.49
N MET A 259 4.05 2.91 -9.12
CA MET A 259 5.31 3.14 -9.83
C MET A 259 6.54 2.83 -8.97
N TYR A 260 6.39 2.77 -7.65
CA TYR A 260 7.48 2.52 -6.71
C TYR A 260 7.33 1.15 -6.07
N GLY A 261 7.57 0.09 -6.82
CA GLY A 261 7.30 -1.29 -6.39
C GLY A 261 6.29 -1.97 -7.28
N GLU A 262 6.11 -3.25 -7.03
CA GLU A 262 4.90 -3.94 -7.44
C GLU A 262 3.68 -3.12 -6.97
N PRO A 263 2.66 -2.95 -7.82
CA PRO A 263 1.46 -2.22 -7.46
C PRO A 263 0.89 -2.77 -6.17
N SER A 264 0.58 -1.90 -5.21
CA SER A 264 0.05 -2.37 -3.92
C SER A 264 -1.24 -1.69 -3.51
N ASN A 265 -2.08 -2.42 -2.79
CA ASN A 265 -3.29 -1.93 -2.16
C ASN A 265 -2.96 -0.72 -1.25
N PRO A 266 -3.50 0.48 -1.53
CA PRO A 266 -3.21 1.67 -0.76
C PRO A 266 -3.74 1.63 0.67
N PHE A 267 -4.68 0.73 0.98
CA PHE A 267 -5.30 0.60 2.29
C PHE A 267 -4.64 -0.47 3.17
N SER A 268 -3.66 -1.22 2.64
CA SER A 268 -2.82 -2.12 3.45
C SER A 268 -1.81 -1.31 4.28
N PRO A 269 -1.86 -1.32 5.63
CA PRO A 269 -0.93 -0.56 6.45
C PRO A 269 0.53 -0.94 6.20
N LYS A 270 0.84 -2.24 6.12
CA LYS A 270 2.20 -2.72 5.84
C LYS A 270 2.72 -2.25 4.48
N ALA A 271 1.90 -2.38 3.43
CA ALA A 271 2.29 -1.95 2.08
C ALA A 271 2.51 -0.43 2.03
N SER A 272 1.61 0.34 2.65
CA SER A 272 1.70 1.80 2.75
C SER A 272 3.01 2.24 3.43
N LEU A 273 3.38 1.59 4.55
CA LEU A 273 4.64 1.84 5.26
C LEU A 273 5.89 1.46 4.46
N ILE A 274 5.85 0.34 3.73
CA ILE A 274 6.94 -0.09 2.84
C ILE A 274 7.15 0.96 1.74
N LYS A 275 6.07 1.42 1.09
CA LYS A 275 6.12 2.44 0.04
C LYS A 275 6.67 3.77 0.56
N LEU A 276 6.23 4.18 1.76
CA LEU A 276 6.75 5.35 2.44
C LEU A 276 8.25 5.20 2.70
N SER A 277 8.66 4.10 3.32
CA SER A 277 10.05 3.81 3.66
C SER A 277 10.97 3.86 2.44
N ASN A 278 10.56 3.23 1.33
CA ASN A 278 11.32 3.25 0.07
C ASN A 278 11.53 4.69 -0.46
N LYS A 279 10.51 5.56 -0.33
CA LYS A 279 10.62 6.98 -0.70
C LYS A 279 11.63 7.71 0.19
N PHE A 280 11.63 7.43 1.49
CA PHE A 280 12.61 8.01 2.43
C PHE A 280 14.04 7.56 2.15
N ILE A 281 14.24 6.27 1.88
CA ILE A 281 15.54 5.71 1.50
C ILE A 281 16.06 6.38 0.23
N HIS A 282 15.21 6.56 -0.77
CA HIS A 282 15.57 7.26 -2.01
C HIS A 282 16.06 8.69 -1.72
N TYR A 283 15.31 9.47 -0.94
CA TYR A 283 15.70 10.85 -0.61
C TYR A 283 16.92 10.94 0.29
N HIS A 284 17.13 9.97 1.18
CA HIS A 284 18.32 9.95 2.02
C HIS A 284 19.59 9.71 1.19
N ARG A 285 19.53 8.77 0.23
CA ARG A 285 20.66 8.41 -0.65
C ARG A 285 21.12 9.51 -1.60
N ILE A 286 20.23 10.40 -2.03
CA ILE A 286 20.60 11.57 -2.83
C ILE A 286 21.26 12.70 -2.00
N GLY A 287 21.87 12.34 -0.87
CA GLY A 287 22.73 13.20 -0.05
C GLY A 287 21.97 14.17 0.86
N LYS A 288 20.77 13.81 1.33
CA LYS A 288 19.93 14.73 2.13
C LYS A 288 19.58 14.16 3.50
N SER A 289 19.45 15.06 4.48
CA SER A 289 19.10 14.71 5.86
C SER A 289 17.71 14.07 5.96
N LEU A 290 17.43 13.32 7.03
CA LEU A 290 16.09 12.78 7.31
C LEU A 290 15.01 13.87 7.26
N ASN A 291 15.34 15.06 7.76
CA ASN A 291 14.48 16.23 7.75
C ASN A 291 14.15 16.70 6.33
N SER A 292 15.16 16.75 5.45
CA SER A 292 14.96 17.07 4.04
C SER A 292 14.10 16.02 3.33
N SER A 293 14.23 14.75 3.70
CA SER A 293 13.39 13.67 3.17
C SER A 293 11.92 13.83 3.54
N VAL A 294 11.61 14.36 4.73
CA VAL A 294 10.21 14.67 5.14
C VAL A 294 9.64 15.82 4.29
N ILE A 295 10.40 16.89 4.08
CA ILE A 295 9.92 18.01 3.26
C ILE A 295 9.74 17.56 1.80
N ALA A 296 10.66 16.77 1.26
CA ALA A 296 10.54 16.23 -0.08
C ALA A 296 9.37 15.23 -0.19
N TYR A 297 9.11 14.46 0.88
CA TYR A 297 7.94 13.61 0.96
C TYR A 297 6.65 14.41 0.75
N LYS A 298 6.52 15.58 1.38
CA LYS A 298 5.31 16.41 1.30
C LYS A 298 5.23 17.30 0.07
N SER A 299 6.31 18.04 -0.20
CA SER A 299 6.35 19.10 -1.21
C SER A 299 6.93 18.68 -2.57
N GLY A 300 7.56 17.51 -2.64
CA GLY A 300 8.36 17.11 -3.81
C GLY A 300 9.69 17.85 -3.96
N SER A 301 10.01 18.79 -3.06
CA SER A 301 11.25 19.56 -3.07
C SER A 301 12.10 19.29 -1.83
N LEU A 302 13.40 19.05 -2.04
CA LEU A 302 14.37 18.82 -0.95
C LEU A 302 14.82 20.13 -0.29
N SER A 303 14.56 21.26 -0.93
CA SER A 303 15.01 22.59 -0.49
C SER A 303 13.91 23.49 0.04
N LYS A 304 12.63 23.09 -0.10
CA LYS A 304 11.51 23.84 0.47
C LYS A 304 11.69 23.95 2.00
N CYS A 305 11.22 25.04 2.59
CA CYS A 305 11.21 25.25 4.05
C CYS A 305 12.59 25.26 4.77
N GLN A 306 13.72 25.20 4.07
CA GLN A 306 15.07 25.18 4.68
C GLN A 306 15.39 26.46 5.49
N ASN A 307 14.77 27.59 5.15
CA ASN A 307 14.99 28.88 5.82
C ASN A 307 14.00 29.17 6.97
N GLY A 308 13.15 28.21 7.36
CA GLY A 308 12.37 28.25 8.60
C GLY A 308 11.32 29.37 8.77
N ARG A 309 11.04 30.18 7.73
CA ARG A 309 10.25 31.42 7.89
C ARG A 309 8.85 31.43 7.27
N ASN A 310 8.45 30.43 6.49
CA ASN A 310 7.16 30.47 5.78
C ASN A 310 6.08 29.62 6.45
N ASN A 311 5.56 30.06 7.61
CA ASN A 311 4.46 29.39 8.31
C ASN A 311 3.11 29.49 7.57
N ASN A 312 3.02 30.30 6.50
CA ASN A 312 1.83 30.40 5.67
C ASN A 312 1.75 29.28 4.62
N ASP A 313 2.86 28.63 4.29
CA ASP A 313 2.90 27.47 3.41
C ASP A 313 2.50 26.18 4.15
N VAL A 314 1.55 25.43 3.57
CA VAL A 314 1.01 24.18 4.15
C VAL A 314 2.10 23.12 4.35
N ASP A 315 3.03 22.99 3.41
CA ASP A 315 4.10 21.98 3.49
C ASP A 315 5.11 22.35 4.59
N CYS A 316 5.36 23.64 4.78
CA CYS A 316 6.24 24.12 5.85
C CYS A 316 5.61 23.97 7.23
N ARG A 317 4.30 24.21 7.37
CA ARG A 317 3.59 23.89 8.63
C ARG A 317 3.68 22.41 8.96
N TYR A 318 3.40 21.54 7.97
CA TYR A 318 3.52 20.09 8.14
C TYR A 318 4.92 19.68 8.61
N TYR A 319 5.96 20.24 7.99
CA TYR A 319 7.34 19.97 8.37
C TYR A 319 7.66 20.47 9.79
N ASN A 320 7.19 21.67 10.16
CA ASN A 320 7.39 22.23 11.48
C ASN A 320 6.69 21.39 12.56
N ASP A 321 5.45 20.96 12.32
CA ASP A 321 4.73 20.03 13.20
C ASP A 321 5.52 18.74 13.39
N TYR A 322 6.01 18.14 12.28
CA TYR A 322 6.86 16.96 12.34
C TYR A 322 8.12 17.19 13.20
N LYS A 323 8.84 18.29 12.99
CA LYS A 323 10.05 18.60 13.78
C LYS A 323 9.72 18.76 15.26
N GLN A 324 8.61 19.43 15.57
CA GLN A 324 8.15 19.63 16.93
C GLN A 324 7.90 18.28 17.61
N TYR A 325 7.11 17.40 17.00
CA TYR A 325 6.85 16.05 17.52
C TYR A 325 8.15 15.24 17.72
N MET A 326 9.06 15.26 16.75
CA MET A 326 10.33 14.53 16.86
C MET A 326 11.26 15.08 17.95
N ARG A 327 11.22 16.40 18.20
CA ARG A 327 11.99 17.05 19.27
C ARG A 327 11.41 16.71 20.64
N GLU A 328 10.11 16.85 20.80
CA GLU A 328 9.40 16.56 22.06
C GLU A 328 9.55 15.10 22.46
N MET A 329 9.57 14.19 21.49
CA MET A 329 9.77 12.76 21.73
C MET A 329 11.24 12.33 21.68
N SER A 330 12.21 13.26 21.73
CA SER A 330 13.64 12.92 21.54
C SER A 330 14.15 11.87 22.56
N SER A 331 13.75 11.99 23.82
CA SER A 331 14.14 11.10 24.93
C SER A 331 13.36 9.79 25.00
N PHE A 332 12.23 9.66 24.30
CA PHE A 332 11.36 8.48 24.45
C PHE A 332 12.04 7.25 23.87
N SER A 333 12.07 6.16 24.64
CA SER A 333 12.72 4.91 24.21
C SER A 333 11.71 3.79 23.99
N GLN A 334 10.50 3.94 24.51
CA GLN A 334 9.45 2.92 24.46
C GLN A 334 8.30 3.33 23.53
N LYS A 335 7.66 2.34 22.91
CA LYS A 335 6.60 2.55 21.92
C LYS A 335 5.30 3.07 22.55
N ASP A 336 5.03 2.66 23.78
CA ASP A 336 3.87 3.08 24.57
C ASP A 336 3.97 4.57 24.97
N GLU A 337 5.16 5.05 25.35
CA GLU A 337 5.43 6.48 25.60
C GLU A 337 5.09 7.34 24.38
N ILE A 338 5.56 6.92 23.19
CA ILE A 338 5.31 7.60 21.91
C ILE A 338 3.81 7.67 21.61
N SER A 339 3.11 6.55 21.75
CA SER A 339 1.68 6.51 21.46
C SER A 339 0.86 7.30 22.49
N ARG A 340 1.19 7.20 23.77
CA ARG A 340 0.54 7.98 24.84
C ARG A 340 0.71 9.48 24.61
N TYR A 341 1.89 9.91 24.18
CA TYR A 341 2.15 11.30 23.83
C TYR A 341 1.26 11.80 22.69
N LEU A 342 1.19 11.05 21.58
CA LEU A 342 0.41 11.45 20.41
C LEU A 342 -1.11 11.40 20.64
N THR A 343 -1.58 10.48 21.49
CA THR A 343 -3.01 10.18 21.64
C THR A 343 -3.62 10.74 22.93
N GLY A 344 -2.81 11.01 23.96
CA GLY A 344 -3.27 11.32 25.31
C GLY A 344 -3.95 10.14 26.02
N LYS A 345 -3.80 8.90 25.51
CA LYS A 345 -4.42 7.69 26.06
C LYS A 345 -3.37 6.62 26.32
N SER A 346 -3.52 5.84 27.40
CA SER A 346 -2.68 4.67 27.70
C SER A 346 -2.90 3.57 26.64
N TYR A 347 -1.81 2.87 26.31
CA TYR A 347 -1.77 1.84 25.26
C TYR A 347 -2.65 0.64 25.61
N PHE A 348 -3.20 -0.01 24.58
CA PHE A 348 -4.12 -1.14 24.72
C PHE A 348 -3.41 -2.51 24.68
N PHE A 349 -4.15 -3.47 25.24
CA PHE A 349 -3.89 -4.82 25.73
C PHE A 349 -3.14 -5.81 24.80
N PRO A 350 -2.37 -6.77 25.36
CA PRO A 350 -1.72 -7.86 24.60
C PRO A 350 -2.66 -8.71 23.72
N GLU A 351 -3.94 -8.86 24.07
CA GLU A 351 -4.94 -9.61 23.28
C GLU A 351 -5.10 -9.12 21.84
N ILE A 352 -4.72 -7.87 21.55
CA ILE A 352 -4.85 -7.29 20.21
C ILE A 352 -3.89 -7.96 19.21
N THR A 353 -2.70 -8.38 19.64
CA THR A 353 -1.69 -9.01 18.78
C THR A 353 -2.08 -10.43 18.39
N HIS A 354 -2.98 -11.08 19.14
CA HIS A 354 -3.42 -12.46 18.92
C HIS A 354 -4.66 -12.58 18.01
N LEU A 355 -5.22 -11.48 17.51
CA LEU A 355 -6.38 -11.53 16.64
C LEU A 355 -6.08 -12.29 15.33
N LYS A 356 -6.91 -13.28 14.98
CA LYS A 356 -6.84 -14.07 13.74
C LYS A 356 -7.27 -13.25 12.52
N ARG A 357 -6.48 -12.24 12.18
CA ARG A 357 -6.66 -11.35 11.03
C ARG A 357 -5.81 -11.81 9.85
N THR A 358 -6.25 -11.46 8.64
CA THR A 358 -5.44 -11.65 7.45
C THR A 358 -4.18 -10.78 7.54
N LYS A 359 -3.03 -11.42 7.79
CA LYS A 359 -1.73 -10.73 7.77
C LYS A 359 -1.22 -10.73 6.33
N ASN A 360 -1.35 -9.58 5.66
CA ASN A 360 -0.79 -9.44 4.33
C ASN A 360 0.73 -9.59 4.38
N GLN A 361 1.26 -10.62 3.71
CA GLN A 361 2.69 -10.92 3.65
C GLN A 361 3.41 -9.98 2.68
N TYR A 362 3.31 -8.67 2.92
CA TYR A 362 4.21 -7.72 2.30
C TYR A 362 5.53 -7.79 3.05
N SER A 363 6.48 -8.56 2.53
CA SER A 363 7.87 -8.37 2.94
C SER A 363 8.30 -6.97 2.49
N LEU A 364 9.08 -6.26 3.30
CA LEU A 364 9.82 -5.09 2.83
C LEU A 364 10.89 -5.60 1.85
N LYS A 365 10.46 -6.06 0.68
CA LYS A 365 11.31 -6.14 -0.49
C LYS A 365 11.60 -4.69 -0.81
N HIS A 366 12.76 -4.25 -0.35
CA HIS A 366 13.35 -2.95 -0.67
C HIS A 366 13.02 -2.67 -2.13
N TYR A 367 12.12 -1.71 -2.41
CA TYR A 367 11.80 -1.45 -3.80
C TYR A 367 12.94 -0.66 -4.34
N GLU A 368 13.68 -1.37 -5.15
CA GLU A 368 14.63 -0.79 -6.02
C GLU A 368 14.12 -1.10 -7.40
N PRO A 369 13.90 -0.06 -8.23
CA PRO A 369 13.58 -0.32 -9.62
C PRO A 369 14.66 -1.26 -10.11
N TYR A 370 14.24 -2.37 -10.70
CA TYR A 370 15.19 -3.18 -11.44
C TYR A 370 15.72 -2.28 -12.55
N GLN A 371 17.02 -2.12 -12.56
CA GLN A 371 17.72 -1.27 -13.48
C GLN A 371 18.88 -2.06 -14.06
N TYR A 372 19.44 -1.50 -15.11
CA TYR A 372 20.63 -2.03 -15.72
C TYR A 372 21.81 -1.21 -15.23
N ALA A 373 22.75 -1.90 -14.59
CA ALA A 373 24.09 -1.35 -14.37
C ALA A 373 24.80 -1.35 -15.71
N VAL A 374 25.00 -0.16 -16.28
CA VAL A 374 25.73 0.00 -17.53
C VAL A 374 27.20 0.12 -17.23
N ILE A 375 27.98 -0.81 -17.77
CA ILE A 375 29.42 -0.83 -17.61
C ILE A 375 30.04 0.15 -18.60
N LYS A 376 30.74 1.16 -18.08
CA LYS A 376 31.55 2.09 -18.87
C LYS A 376 33.04 1.78 -18.63
N GLY A 377 33.79 1.64 -19.72
CA GLY A 377 35.23 1.31 -19.66
C GLY A 377 35.50 -0.19 -19.47
N LYS A 378 36.61 -0.52 -18.80
CA LYS A 378 37.13 -1.91 -18.69
C LYS A 378 36.73 -2.64 -17.38
N ILE A 379 36.01 -1.99 -16.47
CA ILE A 379 35.67 -2.56 -15.15
C ILE A 379 34.59 -3.63 -15.30
N LEU A 380 34.72 -4.77 -14.60
CA LEU A 380 33.74 -5.87 -14.62
C LEU A 380 33.44 -6.40 -16.03
N ARG A 381 34.38 -6.27 -16.98
CA ARG A 381 34.21 -6.66 -18.38
C ARG A 381 33.79 -8.13 -18.52
N ASP A 382 34.37 -9.02 -17.72
CA ASP A 382 34.14 -10.47 -17.80
C ASP A 382 32.77 -10.89 -17.25
N ARG A 383 32.07 -9.97 -16.56
CA ARG A 383 30.72 -10.16 -16.06
C ARG A 383 29.67 -9.42 -16.88
N ALA A 384 30.09 -8.64 -17.87
CA ALA A 384 29.21 -7.81 -18.66
C ALA A 384 28.55 -8.62 -19.78
N VAL A 385 27.22 -8.56 -19.85
CA VAL A 385 26.40 -9.09 -20.94
C VAL A 385 26.02 -7.97 -21.90
N GLU A 386 25.89 -8.30 -23.18
CA GLU A 386 25.33 -7.38 -24.17
C GLU A 386 23.81 -7.27 -23.98
N SER A 387 23.30 -6.04 -23.98
CA SER A 387 21.89 -5.73 -23.78
C SER A 387 21.45 -4.70 -24.82
N ARG A 388 20.15 -4.62 -25.12
CA ARG A 388 19.62 -3.72 -26.15
C ARG A 388 18.62 -2.71 -25.60
N PHE A 389 18.76 -1.47 -26.03
CA PHE A 389 17.77 -0.43 -25.82
C PHE A 389 16.49 -0.70 -26.63
N LEU A 390 15.39 -0.05 -26.25
CA LEU A 390 14.14 -0.05 -27.04
C LEU A 390 14.35 0.44 -28.49
N ASN A 391 15.31 1.34 -28.72
CA ASN A 391 15.66 1.84 -30.06
C ASN A 391 16.64 0.92 -30.83
N GLY A 392 16.98 -0.25 -30.28
CA GLY A 392 17.85 -1.25 -30.91
C GLY A 392 19.35 -1.07 -30.66
N GLN A 393 19.80 0.07 -30.12
CA GLN A 393 21.21 0.28 -29.77
C GLN A 393 21.67 -0.72 -28.70
N THR A 394 22.92 -1.20 -28.78
CA THR A 394 23.46 -2.15 -27.80
C THR A 394 24.30 -1.46 -26.73
N PHE A 395 24.36 -2.07 -25.54
CA PHE A 395 25.18 -1.61 -24.43
C PHE A 395 25.64 -2.79 -23.57
N LYS A 396 26.76 -2.60 -22.86
CA LYS A 396 27.26 -3.59 -21.90
C LYS A 396 26.64 -3.37 -20.54
N SER A 397 26.13 -4.42 -19.93
CA SER A 397 25.50 -4.35 -18.62
C SER A 397 25.80 -5.56 -17.76
N LEU A 398 25.53 -5.47 -16.45
CA LEU A 398 25.53 -6.64 -15.57
C LEU A 398 24.15 -7.33 -15.54
N GLY A 399 23.31 -7.07 -16.55
CA GLY A 399 21.93 -7.48 -16.60
C GLY A 399 21.01 -6.66 -15.69
N ARG A 400 19.80 -7.18 -15.53
CA ARG A 400 18.75 -6.60 -14.69
C ARG A 400 19.08 -6.88 -13.21
N MET A 401 19.28 -5.82 -12.42
CA MET A 401 19.63 -5.92 -11.01
C MET A 401 18.93 -4.86 -10.16
N LYS A 402 18.96 -5.02 -8.84
CA LYS A 402 18.33 -4.05 -7.93
C LYS A 402 19.20 -2.79 -7.87
N ARG A 403 18.56 -1.63 -7.78
CA ARG A 403 19.22 -0.32 -7.66
C ARG A 403 20.21 -0.20 -6.47
N SER A 404 20.09 -0.92 -5.36
CA SER A 404 21.07 -0.92 -4.24
C SER A 404 22.32 -1.61 -4.67
N GLU A 405 22.17 -2.75 -5.33
CA GLU A 405 23.30 -3.49 -5.88
C GLU A 405 24.06 -2.56 -6.85
N ILE A 406 23.33 -1.78 -7.67
CA ILE A 406 23.96 -0.73 -8.50
C ILE A 406 24.61 0.37 -7.67
N TYR A 407 23.98 0.84 -6.57
CA TYR A 407 24.59 1.85 -5.70
C TYR A 407 25.87 1.33 -5.04
N GLU A 408 25.88 0.10 -4.52
CA GLU A 408 27.07 -0.54 -3.96
C GLU A 408 28.19 -0.64 -4.99
N LEU A 409 27.84 -0.95 -6.25
CA LEU A 409 28.79 -0.90 -7.36
C LEU A 409 29.26 0.52 -7.67
N GLN A 410 28.38 1.53 -7.59
CA GLN A 410 28.75 2.94 -7.78
C GLN A 410 29.62 3.48 -6.64
N ASP A 411 29.40 3.04 -5.40
CA ASP A 411 30.22 3.38 -4.24
C ASP A 411 31.62 2.75 -4.36
N LYS A 412 31.68 1.50 -4.84
CA LYS A 412 32.95 0.77 -5.00
C LYS A 412 33.76 1.18 -6.23
N PHE A 413 33.11 1.42 -7.36
CA PHE A 413 33.77 1.64 -8.66
C PHE A 413 33.57 3.04 -9.23
N GLY A 414 32.79 3.90 -8.57
CA GLY A 414 32.47 5.25 -9.02
C GLY A 414 31.27 5.31 -9.97
N ALA A 415 30.42 6.31 -9.79
CA ALA A 415 29.24 6.57 -10.62
C ALA A 415 29.57 6.87 -12.10
N ASN A 416 30.80 7.28 -12.40
CA ASN A 416 31.28 7.52 -13.76
C ASN A 416 31.50 6.22 -14.56
N HIS A 417 31.74 5.11 -13.85
CA HIS A 417 32.04 3.82 -14.45
C HIS A 417 30.83 2.87 -14.44
N ILE A 418 29.94 3.03 -13.48
CA ILE A 418 28.69 2.27 -13.36
C ILE A 418 27.52 3.21 -13.63
N GLY A 419 27.10 3.25 -14.91
CA GLY A 419 25.90 3.96 -15.35
C GLY A 419 24.62 3.22 -14.98
N VAL A 420 23.48 3.89 -15.15
CA VAL A 420 22.19 3.38 -14.68
C VAL A 420 21.15 3.63 -15.74
N ILE A 421 20.47 2.56 -16.17
CA ILE A 421 19.41 2.66 -17.16
C ILE A 421 18.16 2.00 -16.61
N SER A 422 17.02 2.70 -16.77
CA SER A 422 15.73 2.13 -16.39
C SER A 422 15.47 0.90 -17.25
N ASP A 423 15.01 -0.18 -16.63
CA ASP A 423 14.41 -1.33 -17.30
C ASP A 423 13.41 -0.95 -18.40
N LYS A 424 12.63 0.12 -18.20
CA LYS A 424 11.74 0.70 -19.22
C LYS A 424 12.44 1.07 -20.53
N LYS A 425 13.75 1.26 -20.57
CA LYS A 425 14.46 1.64 -21.79
C LYS A 425 15.08 0.43 -22.51
N VAL A 426 14.89 -0.78 -21.98
CA VAL A 426 15.60 -1.98 -22.42
C VAL A 426 14.59 -2.99 -22.97
N CYS A 427 14.93 -3.60 -24.11
CA CYS A 427 14.21 -4.72 -24.67
C CYS A 427 15.12 -5.93 -24.83
N TYR A 428 14.71 -7.08 -24.31
CA TYR A 428 15.41 -8.34 -24.52
C TYR A 428 15.14 -8.85 -25.93
#